data_AF-A0A955IIT0-F1
#
_entry.id   AF-A0A955IIT0-F1
#
_cell.length_a   1.000
_cell.length_b   1.000
_cell.length_c   1.000
_cell.angle_alpha   90.00
_cell.angle_beta   90.00
_cell.angle_gamma   90.00
#
_symmetry.space_group_name_H-M   'P 1'
#
loop_
_entity.id
_entity.type
_entity.pdbx_description
1 polymer ?
#
loop_
_entity_poly.entity_id
_entity_poly.type
_entity_poly.pdbx_seq_one_letter_code
_entity_poly.pdbx_strand_id
1 'polypeptide(L)'
;SRVAMLEGVAPGVLEGLGEDEASDSARLVALLAPSERAALRAARATARRLAAAEAADPSIAAEALRAAAESLDQNQAVRIRRAELCTRVDGFARYETFASNTFLAGRASPMIVYVEVDRFRQTPVGGGSPSPNPPASPSPTRAPDQARFVVNLTQSLNLYFAEGGLLVWRRPPQVVTDYSRDRVRDFYVIDTIELPSTLSAGSYSLKVMVRDEATGQQAESIIPITLVADPTLAHGR
;
A
#
# COMPACT_ATOMS: atom_id res chain seq x y z
N SER A 1 7.25 9.07 -21.16
CA SER A 1 8.21 8.49 -20.21
C SER A 1 9.62 8.76 -20.72
N ARG A 2 10.41 9.60 -20.04
CA ARG A 2 11.79 9.95 -20.45
C ARG A 2 12.81 8.84 -20.14
N VAL A 3 12.37 7.76 -19.48
CA VAL A 3 13.17 6.57 -19.14
C VAL A 3 13.58 5.77 -20.38
N ALA A 4 12.81 5.84 -21.47
CA ALA A 4 13.06 5.08 -22.70
C ALA A 4 14.30 5.55 -23.50
N MET A 5 14.88 6.71 -23.18
CA MET A 5 16.09 7.19 -23.87
C MET A 5 17.42 6.62 -23.30
N LEU A 6 17.35 5.71 -22.30
CA LEU A 6 18.53 5.11 -21.65
C LEU A 6 18.88 3.68 -22.13
N GLU A 7 18.19 3.12 -23.13
CA GLU A 7 18.39 1.73 -23.58
C GLU A 7 19.48 1.57 -24.66
N GLY A 8 20.68 2.04 -24.34
CA GLY A 8 21.88 1.79 -25.14
C GLY A 8 23.11 1.61 -24.24
N VAL A 9 23.01 0.76 -23.22
CA VAL A 9 24.06 0.61 -22.19
C VAL A 9 24.82 -0.68 -22.43
N ALA A 10 25.98 -0.57 -23.07
CA ALA A 10 27.05 -1.54 -22.94
C ALA A 10 27.55 -1.58 -21.48
N PRO A 11 28.12 -2.71 -21.00
CA PRO A 11 28.76 -2.78 -19.69
C PRO A 11 29.80 -1.63 -19.54
N GLY A 12 29.71 -0.85 -18.45
CA GLY A 12 30.61 0.28 -18.16
C GLY A 12 30.01 1.69 -18.30
N VAL A 13 28.90 1.89 -19.05
CA VAL A 13 28.30 3.23 -19.23
C VAL A 13 27.61 3.75 -17.95
N LEU A 14 27.15 2.86 -17.07
CA LEU A 14 26.55 3.25 -15.78
C LEU A 14 27.58 3.56 -14.68
N GLU A 15 28.84 3.14 -14.83
CA GLU A 15 29.89 3.42 -13.84
C GLU A 15 30.34 4.87 -13.85
N GLY A 16 30.38 5.54 -15.01
CA GLY A 16 30.83 6.93 -15.14
C GLY A 16 29.77 8.02 -14.91
N LEU A 17 28.49 7.68 -14.73
CA LEU A 17 27.43 8.69 -14.62
C LEU A 17 27.35 9.25 -13.19
N GLY A 18 28.01 10.37 -12.92
CA GLY A 18 27.85 11.14 -11.69
C GLY A 18 28.77 10.74 -10.53
N GLU A 19 29.91 10.11 -10.83
CA GLU A 19 31.03 10.03 -9.89
C GLU A 19 31.88 11.31 -9.89
N ASP A 20 31.77 12.13 -10.94
CA ASP A 20 32.31 13.49 -11.02
C ASP A 20 31.24 14.54 -10.70
N GLU A 21 31.43 15.33 -9.64
CA GLU A 21 30.56 16.47 -9.29
C GLU A 21 30.49 17.53 -10.40
N ALA A 22 31.44 17.51 -11.35
CA ALA A 22 31.51 18.42 -12.49
C ALA A 22 30.91 17.85 -13.81
N SER A 23 30.36 16.63 -13.81
CA SER A 23 29.82 16.00 -15.01
C SER A 23 28.39 16.44 -15.34
N ASP A 24 28.05 16.61 -16.63
CA ASP A 24 26.67 16.85 -17.11
C ASP A 24 25.67 15.79 -16.61
N SER A 25 26.18 14.60 -16.29
CA SER A 25 25.48 13.49 -15.62
C SER A 25 24.94 13.88 -14.24
N ALA A 26 25.72 14.60 -13.43
CA ALA A 26 25.30 15.02 -12.08
C ALA A 26 24.18 16.06 -12.14
N ARG A 27 24.23 16.95 -13.15
CA ARG A 27 23.17 17.93 -13.43
C ARG A 27 21.88 17.25 -13.88
N LEU A 28 21.97 16.23 -14.75
CA LEU A 28 20.83 15.40 -15.15
C LEU A 28 20.21 14.65 -13.97
N VAL A 29 21.02 14.10 -13.07
CA VAL A 29 20.54 13.42 -11.85
C VAL A 29 19.89 14.41 -10.88
N ALA A 30 20.35 15.65 -10.79
CA ALA A 30 19.75 16.67 -9.95
C ALA A 30 18.33 17.08 -10.40
N LEU A 31 18.01 16.92 -11.69
CA LEU A 31 16.68 17.20 -12.26
C LEU A 31 15.65 16.11 -11.98
N LEU A 32 16.07 14.95 -11.49
CA LEU A 32 15.18 13.82 -11.20
C LEU A 32 14.40 14.03 -9.89
N ALA A 33 13.14 13.56 -9.88
CA ALA A 33 12.34 13.51 -8.66
C ALA A 33 13.04 12.65 -7.58
N PRO A 34 12.76 12.83 -6.28
CA PRO A 34 13.37 12.04 -5.21
C PRO A 34 13.23 10.52 -5.42
N SER A 35 12.08 10.07 -5.91
CA SER A 35 11.81 8.66 -6.23
C SER A 35 12.65 8.16 -7.42
N GLU A 36 12.81 8.96 -8.46
CA GLU A 36 13.64 8.65 -9.63
C GLU A 36 15.14 8.59 -9.28
N ARG A 37 15.62 9.51 -8.42
CA ARG A 37 16.99 9.46 -7.90
C ARG A 37 17.23 8.22 -7.06
N ALA A 38 16.28 7.85 -6.21
CA ALA A 38 16.37 6.64 -5.42
C ALA A 38 16.39 5.39 -6.31
N ALA A 39 15.56 5.36 -7.36
CA ALA A 39 15.54 4.27 -8.32
C ALA A 39 16.85 4.12 -9.09
N LEU A 40 17.44 5.23 -9.52
CA LEU A 40 18.73 5.23 -10.19
C LEU A 40 19.86 4.73 -9.28
N ARG A 41 19.86 5.14 -7.99
CA ARG A 41 20.83 4.64 -7.00
C ARG A 41 20.68 3.14 -6.76
N ALA A 42 19.45 2.65 -6.62
CA ALA A 42 19.18 1.23 -6.46
C ALA A 42 19.68 0.43 -7.68
N ALA A 43 19.34 0.86 -8.90
CA ALA A 43 19.78 0.20 -10.13
C ALA A 43 21.31 0.12 -10.25
N ARG A 44 22.02 1.20 -9.90
CA ARG A 44 23.50 1.21 -9.89
C ARG A 44 24.09 0.27 -8.86
N ALA A 45 23.54 0.26 -7.64
CA ALA A 45 24.00 -0.66 -6.60
C ALA A 45 23.83 -2.12 -7.03
N THR A 46 22.73 -2.44 -7.71
CA THR A 46 22.48 -3.78 -8.26
C THR A 46 23.42 -4.12 -9.40
N ALA A 47 23.62 -3.22 -10.35
CA ALA A 47 24.57 -3.41 -11.45
C ALA A 47 26.00 -3.67 -10.92
N ARG A 48 26.44 -2.92 -9.91
CA ARG A 48 27.74 -3.13 -9.25
C ARG A 48 27.83 -4.48 -8.55
N ARG A 49 26.76 -4.89 -7.85
CA ARG A 49 26.70 -6.21 -7.19
C ARG A 49 26.72 -7.36 -8.19
N LEU A 50 26.03 -7.23 -9.32
CA LEU A 50 26.03 -8.22 -10.40
C LEU A 50 27.39 -8.28 -11.11
N ALA A 51 28.00 -7.13 -11.40
CA ALA A 51 29.33 -7.06 -12.02
C ALA A 51 30.42 -7.62 -11.07
N ALA A 52 30.36 -7.30 -9.78
CA ALA A 52 31.28 -7.84 -8.78
C ALA A 52 31.05 -9.33 -8.48
N ALA A 53 29.89 -9.88 -8.88
CA ALA A 53 29.57 -11.30 -8.76
C ALA A 53 30.06 -12.12 -9.96
N GLU A 54 30.93 -11.57 -10.83
CA GLU A 54 31.49 -12.31 -11.97
C GLU A 54 31.99 -13.71 -11.53
N ALA A 55 31.36 -14.72 -12.14
CA ALA A 55 31.48 -16.17 -11.93
C ALA A 55 30.84 -16.81 -10.66
N ALA A 56 29.88 -16.17 -9.97
CA ALA A 56 29.33 -16.69 -8.70
C ALA A 56 27.83 -17.04 -8.68
N ASP A 57 27.52 -18.00 -7.80
CA ASP A 57 26.23 -18.58 -7.41
C ASP A 57 24.96 -17.74 -7.74
N PRO A 58 23.99 -18.31 -8.49
CA PRO A 58 22.69 -17.68 -8.76
C PRO A 58 21.96 -17.12 -7.53
N SER A 59 22.25 -17.64 -6.33
CA SER A 59 21.68 -17.15 -5.07
C SER A 59 22.06 -15.69 -4.77
N ILE A 60 23.30 -15.28 -5.06
CA ILE A 60 23.83 -13.93 -4.81
C ILE A 60 23.19 -12.92 -5.76
N ALA A 61 23.08 -13.27 -7.04
CA ALA A 61 22.40 -12.45 -8.04
C ALA A 61 20.92 -12.25 -7.66
N ALA A 62 20.24 -13.31 -7.23
CA ALA A 62 18.86 -13.25 -6.80
C ALA A 62 18.69 -12.37 -5.54
N GLU A 63 19.61 -12.43 -4.59
CA GLU A 63 19.58 -11.57 -3.40
C GLU A 63 19.83 -10.09 -3.73
N ALA A 64 20.78 -9.80 -4.63
CA ALA A 64 21.04 -8.45 -5.11
C ALA A 64 19.82 -7.84 -5.83
N LEU A 65 19.13 -8.63 -6.66
CA LEU A 65 17.90 -8.22 -7.34
C LEU A 65 16.75 -8.00 -6.34
N ARG A 66 16.58 -8.87 -5.35
CA ARG A 66 15.56 -8.69 -4.29
C ARG A 66 15.78 -7.42 -3.48
N ALA A 67 17.03 -7.16 -3.07
CA ALA A 67 17.37 -5.94 -2.33
C ALA A 67 17.10 -4.67 -3.17
N ALA A 68 17.34 -4.74 -4.48
CA ALA A 68 17.02 -3.66 -5.42
C ALA A 68 15.52 -3.38 -5.47
N ALA A 69 14.72 -4.44 -5.68
CA ALA A 69 13.26 -4.35 -5.73
C ALA A 69 12.71 -3.78 -4.42
N GLU A 70 13.20 -4.26 -3.27
CA GLU A 70 12.78 -3.74 -1.97
C GLU A 70 13.13 -2.25 -1.81
N SER A 71 14.32 -1.82 -2.25
CA SER A 71 14.71 -0.41 -2.22
C SER A 71 13.80 0.45 -3.11
N LEU A 72 13.43 -0.06 -4.29
CA LEU A 72 12.50 0.64 -5.19
C LEU A 72 11.10 0.76 -4.59
N ASP A 73 10.58 -0.31 -3.98
CA ASP A 73 9.26 -0.31 -3.35
C ASP A 73 9.20 0.62 -2.15
N GLN A 74 10.28 0.69 -1.35
CA GLN A 74 10.39 1.60 -0.21
C GLN A 74 10.32 3.10 -0.56
N ASN A 75 10.50 3.45 -1.84
CA ASN A 75 10.46 4.84 -2.34
C ASN A 75 9.21 5.15 -3.16
N GLN A 76 8.32 4.17 -3.32
CA GLN A 76 7.05 4.37 -4.00
C GLN A 76 5.95 4.73 -3.00
N ALA A 77 4.87 5.28 -3.52
CA ALA A 77 3.67 5.52 -2.71
C ALA A 77 3.05 4.19 -2.29
N VAL A 78 2.53 4.17 -1.05
CA VAL A 78 1.64 3.11 -0.57
C VAL A 78 0.54 2.89 -1.61
N ARG A 79 0.17 1.63 -1.80
CA ARG A 79 -0.81 1.23 -2.80
C ARG A 79 -1.78 0.24 -2.22
N ILE A 80 -3.08 0.45 -2.46
CA ILE A 80 -4.09 -0.59 -2.26
C ILE A 80 -4.03 -1.50 -3.48
N ARG A 81 -3.58 -2.74 -3.28
CA ARG A 81 -3.51 -3.75 -4.34
C ARG A 81 -4.89 -4.32 -4.63
N ARG A 82 -5.69 -4.51 -3.58
CA ARG A 82 -7.03 -5.07 -3.66
C ARG A 82 -7.89 -4.57 -2.51
N ALA A 83 -9.18 -4.33 -2.76
CA ALA A 83 -10.16 -4.05 -1.73
C ALA A 83 -11.48 -4.76 -2.08
N GLU A 84 -12.00 -5.57 -1.16
CA GLU A 84 -13.19 -6.41 -1.39
C GLU A 84 -14.15 -6.37 -0.20
N LEU A 85 -15.43 -6.61 -0.47
CA LEU A 85 -16.44 -6.88 0.55
C LEU A 85 -16.54 -8.38 0.78
N CYS A 86 -16.27 -8.78 2.02
CA CYS A 86 -16.15 -10.17 2.42
C CYS A 86 -17.19 -10.55 3.47
N THR A 87 -17.60 -11.82 3.42
CA THR A 87 -18.38 -12.48 4.47
C THR A 87 -17.47 -13.12 5.51
N ARG A 88 -16.26 -13.53 5.10
CA ARG A 88 -15.27 -14.20 5.96
C ARG A 88 -13.84 -13.92 5.50
N VAL A 89 -12.91 -13.80 6.44
CA VAL A 89 -11.47 -13.66 6.16
C VAL A 89 -10.70 -14.56 7.12
N ASP A 90 -9.91 -15.49 6.56
CA ASP A 90 -9.06 -16.40 7.33
C ASP A 90 -7.59 -15.97 7.34
N GLY A 91 -7.19 -15.10 6.41
CA GLY A 91 -5.83 -14.57 6.32
C GLY A 91 -5.54 -13.86 5.00
N PHE A 92 -4.26 -13.57 4.75
CA PHE A 92 -3.82 -12.96 3.50
C PHE A 92 -4.23 -13.80 2.30
N ALA A 93 -4.87 -13.18 1.31
CA ALA A 93 -5.42 -13.81 0.11
C ALA A 93 -6.34 -15.03 0.38
N ARG A 94 -6.86 -15.17 1.62
CA ARG A 94 -7.72 -16.27 2.06
C ARG A 94 -8.99 -15.69 2.67
N TYR A 95 -9.97 -15.43 1.81
CA TYR A 95 -11.24 -14.80 2.18
C TYR A 95 -12.37 -15.25 1.25
N GLU A 96 -13.61 -15.08 1.72
CA GLU A 96 -14.83 -15.30 0.96
C GLU A 96 -15.52 -13.95 0.74
N THR A 97 -15.77 -13.61 -0.53
CA THR A 97 -16.51 -12.39 -0.89
C THR A 97 -18.01 -12.61 -0.82
N PHE A 98 -18.77 -11.53 -0.80
CA PHE A 98 -20.18 -11.62 -1.19
C PHE A 98 -20.29 -12.10 -2.64
N ALA A 99 -21.40 -12.78 -2.96
CA ALA A 99 -21.70 -13.21 -4.32
C ALA A 99 -21.88 -12.01 -5.28
N SER A 100 -22.32 -10.87 -4.75
CA SER A 100 -22.37 -9.58 -5.44
C SER A 100 -22.25 -8.43 -4.45
N ASN A 101 -21.95 -7.24 -4.94
CA ASN A 101 -22.04 -6.01 -4.15
C ASN A 101 -23.45 -5.39 -4.17
N THR A 102 -24.48 -6.23 -4.31
CA THR A 102 -25.89 -5.83 -4.26
C THR A 102 -26.49 -6.26 -2.93
N PHE A 103 -27.03 -5.30 -2.17
CA PHE A 103 -27.61 -5.55 -0.85
C PHE A 103 -29.01 -4.95 -0.72
N LEU A 104 -29.74 -5.33 0.32
CA LEU A 104 -31.07 -4.80 0.57
C LEU A 104 -31.00 -3.40 1.20
N ALA A 105 -31.68 -2.44 0.58
CA ALA A 105 -31.94 -1.14 1.17
C ALA A 105 -32.81 -1.29 2.43
N GLY A 106 -32.72 -0.32 3.34
CA GLY A 106 -33.53 -0.33 4.56
C GLY A 106 -33.09 -1.33 5.64
N ARG A 107 -31.99 -2.07 5.43
CA ARG A 107 -31.51 -3.12 6.35
C ARG A 107 -30.05 -2.93 6.71
N ALA A 108 -29.75 -3.15 7.98
CA ALA A 108 -28.39 -3.29 8.47
C ALA A 108 -27.71 -4.45 7.74
N SER A 109 -26.59 -4.18 7.07
CA SER A 109 -25.84 -5.18 6.32
C SER A 109 -24.42 -5.28 6.90
N PRO A 110 -24.13 -6.27 7.77
CA PRO A 110 -22.78 -6.49 8.29
C PRO A 110 -21.88 -7.07 7.20
N MET A 111 -20.65 -6.59 7.13
CA MET A 111 -19.66 -7.01 6.14
C MET A 111 -18.24 -6.74 6.62
N ILE A 112 -17.29 -7.42 6.01
CA ILE A 112 -15.87 -7.21 6.22
C ILE A 112 -15.29 -6.45 5.03
N VAL A 113 -14.63 -5.33 5.27
CA VAL A 113 -13.79 -4.67 4.26
C VAL A 113 -12.39 -5.25 4.36
N TYR A 114 -12.01 -6.04 3.36
CA TYR A 114 -10.68 -6.63 3.24
C TYR A 114 -9.82 -5.78 2.29
N VAL A 115 -8.62 -5.40 2.72
CA VAL A 115 -7.73 -4.53 1.94
C VAL A 115 -6.32 -5.11 1.90
N GLU A 116 -5.82 -5.47 0.71
CA GLU A 116 -4.42 -5.82 0.51
C GLU A 116 -3.62 -4.54 0.25
N VAL A 117 -2.55 -4.34 1.03
CA VAL A 117 -1.71 -3.15 0.95
C VAL A 117 -0.32 -3.54 0.50
N ASP A 118 0.23 -2.73 -0.39
CA ASP A 118 1.55 -2.91 -0.97
C ASP A 118 2.34 -1.60 -0.86
N ARG A 119 3.68 -1.67 -0.98
CA ARG A 119 4.59 -0.51 -0.91
C ARG A 119 4.42 0.32 0.36
N PHE A 120 4.09 -0.34 1.47
CA PHE A 120 4.03 0.28 2.80
C PHE A 120 5.40 0.26 3.47
N ARG A 121 5.62 1.21 4.37
CA ARG A 121 6.86 1.40 5.11
C ARG A 121 6.86 0.56 6.38
N GLN A 122 8.00 -0.07 6.61
CA GLN A 122 8.33 -0.77 7.84
C GLN A 122 9.50 -0.06 8.51
N THR A 123 9.30 0.39 9.74
CA THR A 123 10.35 1.06 10.51
C THR A 123 10.93 0.12 11.57
N PRO A 124 12.24 0.21 11.87
CA PRO A 124 12.82 -0.55 12.97
C PRO A 124 12.20 -0.14 14.30
N VAL A 125 11.83 -1.13 15.12
CA VAL A 125 11.36 -0.88 16.50
C VAL A 125 12.52 -0.28 17.30
N GLY A 126 12.30 0.90 17.88
CA GLY A 126 13.33 1.67 18.61
C GLY A 126 14.24 2.55 17.75
N GLY A 127 14.10 2.53 16.42
CA GLY A 127 14.92 3.32 15.48
C GLY A 127 14.21 4.53 14.85
N GLY A 128 12.99 4.86 15.27
CA GLY A 128 12.20 5.94 14.67
C GLY A 128 12.60 7.32 15.19
N SER A 129 12.96 8.23 14.28
CA SER A 129 12.84 9.67 14.53
C SER A 129 11.37 9.97 14.86
N PRO A 130 11.07 10.80 15.88
CA PRO A 130 9.71 11.04 16.32
C PRO A 130 8.84 11.55 15.16
N SER A 131 7.68 10.92 14.95
CA SER A 131 6.65 11.48 14.06
C SER A 131 6.31 12.89 14.57
N PRO A 132 6.32 13.93 13.71
CA PRO A 132 5.98 15.29 14.13
C PRO A 132 4.52 15.44 14.59
N ASN A 133 3.66 14.46 14.28
CA ASN A 133 2.28 14.41 14.72
C ASN A 133 1.99 13.05 15.40
N PRO A 134 2.18 12.93 16.72
CA PRO A 134 1.68 11.78 17.44
C PRO A 134 0.14 11.80 17.42
N PRO A 135 -0.55 10.68 17.14
CA PRO A 135 -2.00 10.62 17.23
C PRO A 135 -2.44 10.89 18.68
N ALA A 136 -3.53 11.66 18.84
CA ALA A 136 -4.12 11.94 20.13
C ALA A 136 -4.91 10.71 20.64
N SER A 137 -4.32 9.99 21.61
CA SER A 137 -4.85 8.86 22.41
C SER A 137 -4.93 7.46 21.76
N PRO A 138 -4.93 6.38 22.58
CA PRO A 138 -4.28 6.18 23.88
C PRO A 138 -2.91 5.48 23.71
N SER A 139 -2.14 5.39 24.79
CA SER A 139 -0.77 4.86 24.90
C SER A 139 -0.40 3.73 23.93
N PRO A 140 0.79 3.75 23.32
CA PRO A 140 1.20 2.67 22.43
C PRO A 140 1.24 1.37 23.22
N THR A 141 0.55 0.34 22.72
CA THR A 141 0.79 -1.05 23.10
C THR A 141 2.30 -1.25 23.08
N ARG A 142 2.90 -1.52 24.24
CA ARG A 142 4.34 -1.72 24.39
C ARG A 142 4.78 -2.70 23.31
N ALA A 143 5.75 -2.30 22.49
CA ALA A 143 6.28 -3.17 21.45
C ALA A 143 6.69 -4.51 22.07
N PRO A 144 6.35 -5.65 21.45
CA PRO A 144 6.77 -6.95 21.95
C PRO A 144 8.30 -7.02 22.09
N ASP A 145 8.82 -7.69 23.12
CA ASP A 145 10.26 -7.70 23.47
C ASP A 145 11.20 -8.24 22.36
N GLN A 146 10.66 -8.80 21.27
CA GLN A 146 11.44 -9.31 20.13
C GLN A 146 11.03 -8.70 18.78
N ALA A 147 10.10 -7.74 18.76
CA ALA A 147 9.70 -7.09 17.53
C ALA A 147 10.87 -6.24 17.00
N ARG A 148 11.18 -6.41 15.72
CA ARG A 148 12.25 -5.67 15.04
C ARG A 148 11.70 -4.64 14.06
N PHE A 149 10.50 -4.86 13.54
CA PHE A 149 9.85 -3.99 12.58
C PHE A 149 8.44 -3.66 13.04
N VAL A 150 7.99 -2.45 12.72
CA VAL A 150 6.61 -2.01 12.89
C VAL A 150 6.06 -1.42 11.60
N VAL A 151 4.82 -1.80 11.29
CA VAL A 151 3.99 -1.18 10.26
C VAL A 151 2.96 -0.30 10.97
N ASN A 152 2.83 0.95 10.55
CA ASN A 152 1.79 1.87 11.06
C ASN A 152 1.00 2.42 9.88
N LEU A 153 -0.24 1.96 9.75
CA LEU A 153 -1.18 2.43 8.74
C LEU A 153 -2.40 3.04 9.43
N THR A 154 -3.11 3.88 8.70
CA THR A 154 -4.44 4.36 9.10
C THR A 154 -5.43 4.07 7.97
N GLN A 155 -6.53 3.40 8.28
CA GLN A 155 -7.62 3.14 7.34
C GLN A 155 -8.82 4.02 7.64
N SER A 156 -9.49 4.54 6.62
CA SER A 156 -10.80 5.17 6.77
C SER A 156 -11.72 4.78 5.62
N LEU A 157 -13.02 4.78 5.88
CA LEU A 157 -14.04 4.36 4.93
C LEU A 157 -15.10 5.45 4.81
N ASN A 158 -15.45 5.82 3.59
CA ASN A 158 -16.47 6.81 3.30
C ASN A 158 -17.43 6.25 2.25
N LEU A 159 -18.72 6.25 2.56
CA LEU A 159 -19.76 5.82 1.62
C LEU A 159 -20.43 7.05 1.01
N TYR A 160 -20.36 7.15 -0.31
CA TYR A 160 -20.99 8.21 -1.06
C TYR A 160 -22.20 7.66 -1.83
N PHE A 161 -23.29 8.43 -1.87
CA PHE A 161 -24.33 8.20 -2.86
C PHE A 161 -23.77 8.57 -4.24
N ALA A 162 -23.79 7.63 -5.18
CA ALA A 162 -23.11 7.78 -6.47
C ALA A 162 -23.73 8.93 -7.29
N GLU A 163 -25.04 9.09 -7.18
CA GLU A 163 -25.74 10.24 -7.74
C GLU A 163 -25.52 11.46 -6.83
N GLY A 164 -24.82 12.48 -7.35
CA GLY A 164 -24.56 13.73 -6.62
C GLY A 164 -23.38 13.69 -5.63
N GLY A 165 -22.77 12.53 -5.37
CA GLY A 165 -21.53 12.44 -4.58
C GLY A 165 -21.69 12.80 -3.10
N LEU A 166 -22.90 12.66 -2.55
CA LEU A 166 -23.20 12.98 -1.15
C LEU A 166 -22.58 11.94 -0.20
N LEU A 167 -21.81 12.39 0.79
CA LEU A 167 -21.32 11.51 1.86
C LEU A 167 -22.47 11.12 2.79
N VAL A 168 -22.85 9.84 2.78
CA VAL A 168 -24.00 9.33 3.56
C VAL A 168 -23.60 8.55 4.80
N TRP A 169 -22.38 8.02 4.84
CA TRP A 169 -21.85 7.30 5.99
C TRP A 169 -20.32 7.35 5.99
N ARG A 170 -19.71 7.30 7.17
CA ARG A 170 -18.26 7.22 7.33
C ARG A 170 -17.85 6.36 8.52
N ARG A 171 -16.73 5.68 8.35
CA ARG A 171 -15.90 5.14 9.42
C ARG A 171 -14.73 6.09 9.65
N PRO A 172 -14.58 6.69 10.84
CA PRO A 172 -13.42 7.51 11.16
C PRO A 172 -12.11 6.73 10.99
N PRO A 173 -10.97 7.44 10.81
CA PRO A 173 -9.66 6.83 10.75
C PRO A 173 -9.41 5.81 11.88
N GLN A 174 -9.09 4.57 11.52
CA GLN A 174 -8.71 3.47 12.40
C GLN A 174 -7.21 3.22 12.24
N VAL A 175 -6.47 3.23 13.35
CA VAL A 175 -5.04 2.95 13.35
C VAL A 175 -4.82 1.44 13.30
N VAL A 176 -3.90 1.02 12.45
CA VAL A 176 -3.47 -0.37 12.27
C VAL A 176 -1.97 -0.42 12.54
N THR A 177 -1.60 -1.02 13.67
CA THR A 177 -0.21 -1.23 14.06
C THR A 177 0.09 -2.72 14.11
N ASP A 178 1.08 -3.15 13.34
CA ASP A 178 1.54 -4.54 13.33
C ASP A 178 3.04 -4.60 13.64
N TYR A 179 3.40 -5.52 14.54
CA TYR A 179 4.77 -5.74 14.98
C TYR A 179 5.25 -7.09 14.48
N SER A 180 6.41 -7.09 13.82
CA SER A 180 7.01 -8.32 13.29
C SER A 180 8.49 -8.44 13.66
N ARG A 181 8.98 -9.68 13.70
CA ARG A 181 10.42 -9.99 13.83
C ARG A 181 11.15 -9.88 12.50
N ASP A 182 10.43 -10.13 11.40
CA ASP A 182 10.93 -10.13 10.03
C ASP A 182 10.19 -9.10 9.18
N ARG A 183 10.77 -8.74 8.03
CA ARG A 183 10.09 -7.85 7.10
C ARG A 183 8.87 -8.53 6.49
N VAL A 184 7.71 -7.91 6.65
CA VAL A 184 6.45 -8.37 6.08
C VAL A 184 6.39 -7.96 4.62
N ARG A 185 6.05 -8.89 3.73
CA ARG A 185 5.86 -8.59 2.30
C ARG A 185 4.39 -8.48 1.95
N ASP A 186 3.62 -9.42 2.48
CA ASP A 186 2.20 -9.54 2.25
C ASP A 186 1.46 -8.96 3.46
N PHE A 187 0.78 -7.84 3.24
CA PHE A 187 0.08 -7.13 4.29
C PHE A 187 -1.37 -6.89 3.89
N TYR A 188 -2.26 -7.03 4.86
CA TYR A 188 -3.68 -6.78 4.67
C TYR A 188 -4.28 -6.16 5.92
N VAL A 189 -5.37 -5.43 5.72
CA VAL A 189 -6.18 -4.84 6.79
C VAL A 189 -7.60 -5.38 6.68
N ILE A 190 -8.23 -5.57 7.83
CA ILE A 190 -9.63 -5.97 7.97
C ILE A 190 -10.34 -4.90 8.79
N ASP A 191 -11.49 -4.44 8.31
CA ASP A 191 -12.43 -3.66 9.12
C ASP A 191 -13.82 -4.28 9.01
N THR A 192 -14.43 -4.61 10.15
CA THR A 192 -15.81 -5.11 10.18
C THR A 192 -16.76 -3.93 10.33
N ILE A 193 -17.62 -3.75 9.34
CA ILE A 193 -18.54 -2.62 9.26
C ILE A 193 -19.97 -3.10 9.13
N GLU A 194 -20.90 -2.20 9.39
CA GLU A 194 -22.33 -2.40 9.13
C GLU A 194 -22.83 -1.21 8.32
N LEU A 195 -23.38 -1.48 7.13
CA LEU A 195 -24.08 -0.45 6.38
C LEU A 195 -25.39 -0.11 7.11
N PRO A 196 -25.68 1.18 7.38
CA PRO A 196 -26.88 1.56 8.11
C PRO A 196 -28.18 1.17 7.39
N SER A 197 -29.20 0.82 8.17
CA SER A 197 -30.56 0.59 7.66
C SER A 197 -31.24 1.86 7.13
N THR A 198 -30.67 3.05 7.34
CA THR A 198 -31.21 4.32 6.83
C THR A 198 -30.92 4.54 5.35
N LEU A 199 -30.11 3.69 4.71
CA LEU A 199 -29.76 3.82 3.30
C LEU A 199 -30.92 3.39 2.41
N SER A 200 -31.26 4.24 1.45
CA SER A 200 -32.27 3.99 0.41
C SER A 200 -31.74 3.11 -0.71
N ALA A 201 -32.64 2.64 -1.58
CA ALA A 201 -32.20 1.98 -2.81
C ALA A 201 -31.44 2.96 -3.72
N GLY A 202 -30.43 2.47 -4.42
CA GLY A 202 -29.60 3.24 -5.34
C GLY A 202 -28.15 2.75 -5.44
N SER A 203 -27.32 3.51 -6.16
CA SER A 203 -25.90 3.19 -6.33
C SER A 203 -25.05 4.00 -5.37
N TYR A 204 -24.03 3.36 -4.81
CA TYR A 204 -23.12 3.93 -3.82
C TYR A 204 -21.67 3.58 -4.17
N SER A 205 -20.76 4.43 -3.70
CA SER A 205 -19.31 4.24 -3.80
C SER A 205 -18.72 4.18 -2.41
N LEU A 206 -18.24 3.00 -1.99
CA LEU A 206 -17.47 2.86 -0.76
C LEU A 206 -16.01 3.16 -1.06
N LYS A 207 -15.57 4.36 -0.67
CA LYS A 207 -14.19 4.82 -0.79
C LYS A 207 -13.38 4.32 0.40
N VAL A 208 -12.41 3.48 0.12
CA VAL A 208 -11.42 2.95 1.05
C VAL A 208 -10.16 3.80 0.94
N MET A 209 -9.68 4.33 2.06
CA MET A 209 -8.46 5.13 2.12
C MET A 209 -7.48 4.53 3.11
N VAL A 210 -6.26 4.28 2.67
CA VAL A 210 -5.16 3.80 3.51
C VAL A 210 -4.03 4.81 3.48
N ARG A 211 -3.61 5.27 4.65
CA ARG A 211 -2.47 6.16 4.85
C ARG A 211 -1.33 5.39 5.52
N ASP A 212 -0.13 5.59 5.00
CA ASP A 212 1.10 5.14 5.65
C ASP A 212 1.61 6.25 6.57
N GLU A 213 1.65 6.00 7.89
CA GLU A 213 2.00 7.03 8.87
C GLU A 213 3.50 7.35 8.90
N ALA A 214 4.36 6.46 8.41
CA ALA A 214 5.79 6.70 8.37
C ALA A 214 6.19 7.59 7.19
N THR A 215 5.40 7.61 6.11
CA THR A 215 5.66 8.43 4.92
C THR A 215 4.65 9.55 4.69
N GLY A 216 3.49 9.50 5.36
CA GLY A 216 2.35 10.40 5.13
C GLY A 216 1.62 10.17 3.80
N GLN A 217 2.06 9.22 2.99
CA GLN A 217 1.46 8.92 1.69
C GLN A 217 0.13 8.18 1.87
N GLN A 218 -0.76 8.33 0.89
CA GLN A 218 -2.11 7.76 0.94
C GLN A 218 -2.48 7.08 -0.37
N ALA A 219 -3.17 5.97 -0.26
CA ALA A 219 -3.79 5.24 -1.35
C ALA A 219 -5.32 5.24 -1.20
N GLU A 220 -6.00 5.08 -2.33
CA GLU A 220 -7.46 5.02 -2.42
C GLU A 220 -7.89 3.85 -3.30
N SER A 221 -9.01 3.23 -2.92
CA SER A 221 -9.77 2.30 -3.76
C SER A 221 -11.26 2.55 -3.59
N ILE A 222 -12.05 2.26 -4.62
CA ILE A 222 -13.50 2.42 -4.61
C ILE A 222 -14.16 1.07 -4.86
N ILE A 223 -15.03 0.67 -3.94
CA ILE A 223 -15.89 -0.51 -4.10
C ILE A 223 -17.30 -0.03 -4.45
N PRO A 224 -17.83 -0.35 -5.64
CA PRO A 224 -19.20 -0.03 -5.99
C PRO A 224 -20.16 -0.91 -5.19
N ILE A 225 -21.24 -0.31 -4.70
CA ILE A 225 -22.31 -0.98 -3.95
C ILE A 225 -23.65 -0.58 -4.56
N THR A 226 -24.55 -1.54 -4.72
CA THR A 226 -25.92 -1.29 -5.15
C THR A 226 -26.88 -1.70 -4.04
N LEU A 227 -27.76 -0.80 -3.63
CA LEU A 227 -28.83 -1.12 -2.70
C LEU A 227 -30.14 -1.23 -3.47
N VAL A 228 -30.88 -2.31 -3.24
CA VAL A 228 -32.15 -2.61 -3.91
C VAL A 228 -33.29 -2.74 -2.90
N ALA A 229 -34.50 -2.36 -3.29
CA ALA A 229 -35.68 -2.55 -2.47
C ALA A 229 -36.24 -3.99 -2.56
N ASP A 230 -35.95 -4.70 -3.64
CA ASP A 230 -36.45 -6.06 -3.91
C ASP A 230 -35.45 -7.13 -3.44
N PRO A 231 -35.82 -8.01 -2.48
CA PRO A 231 -34.98 -9.11 -2.02
C PRO A 231 -34.51 -10.07 -3.11
N THR A 232 -35.29 -10.24 -4.17
CA THR A 232 -34.95 -11.16 -5.28
C THR A 232 -33.77 -10.65 -6.10
N LEU A 233 -33.48 -9.34 -6.06
CA LEU A 233 -32.36 -8.72 -6.75
C LEU A 233 -31.08 -8.71 -5.92
N ALA A 234 -31.18 -8.84 -4.59
CA ALA A 234 -30.01 -8.89 -3.69
C ALA A 234 -29.35 -10.28 -3.64
N HIS A 235 -30.14 -11.33 -3.85
CA HIS A 235 -29.65 -12.70 -3.96
C HIS A 235 -29.41 -12.96 -5.45
N GLY A 236 -28.22 -12.60 -5.95
CA GLY A 236 -27.85 -12.89 -7.33
C GLY A 236 -28.16 -14.35 -7.71
N ARG A 237 -28.73 -14.54 -8.90
CA ARG A 237 -28.98 -15.85 -9.50
C ARG A 237 -27.73 -16.72 -9.56
#